data_AF-A0A4Q7PXW3-F1
#
_entry.id   AF-A0A4Q7PXW3-F1
#
_cell.length_a   1.000
_cell.length_b   1.000
_cell.length_c   1.000
_cell.angle_alpha   90.00
_cell.angle_beta   90.00
_cell.angle_gamma   90.00
#
_symmetry.space_group_name_H-M   'P 1'
#
loop_
_entity.id
_entity.type
_entity.pdbx_description
1 polymer ?
#
loop_
_entity_poly.entity_id
_entity_poly.type
_entity_poly.pdbx_seq_one_letter_code
_entity_poly.pdbx_strand_id
1 'polypeptide(L)' 'MSRPHLPIGTWGNVRSRAERKDAEGKVVSWRASAYFRDHDGHTREVTASAKTKGAAEHRLLTKLRDRAKITQYS' A
#
# COMPACT_ATOMS: atom_id res chain seq x y z
N MET A 1 2.65 22.67 -15.17
CA MET A 1 1.38 22.52 -14.43
C MET A 1 1.40 21.22 -13.67
N SER A 2 1.39 21.28 -12.34
CA SER A 2 1.26 20.10 -11.48
C SER A 2 -0.05 19.39 -11.79
N ARG A 3 0.02 18.10 -12.15
CA ARG A 3 -1.19 17.31 -12.41
C ARG A 3 -1.88 17.05 -11.07
N PRO A 4 -3.21 17.23 -10.97
CA PRO A 4 -3.94 16.83 -9.77
C PRO A 4 -3.70 15.33 -9.52
N HIS A 5 -3.40 15.00 -8.27
CA HIS A 5 -3.13 13.63 -7.84
C HIS A 5 -4.32 12.73 -8.19
N LEU A 6 -4.04 11.46 -8.50
CA LEU A 6 -5.11 10.47 -8.69
C LEU A 6 -6.04 10.48 -7.46
N PRO A 7 -7.37 10.43 -7.65
CA PRO A 7 -8.32 10.28 -6.55
C PRO A 7 -7.90 9.11 -5.67
N ILE A 8 -8.19 9.21 -4.37
CA ILE A 8 -7.62 8.30 -3.36
C ILE A 8 -8.05 6.82 -3.47
N GLY A 9 -8.73 6.43 -4.57
CA GLY A 9 -9.10 5.06 -4.94
C GLY A 9 -8.46 4.52 -6.22
N THR A 10 -7.56 5.25 -6.90
CA THR A 10 -6.96 4.83 -8.18
C THR A 10 -5.51 4.35 -8.04
N TRP A 11 -5.08 3.93 -6.85
CA TRP A 11 -3.69 3.56 -6.51
C TRP A 11 -3.19 2.24 -7.16
N GLY A 12 -3.79 1.83 -8.27
CA GLY A 12 -3.57 0.53 -8.90
C GLY A 12 -4.19 -0.63 -8.13
N ASN A 13 -4.02 -1.84 -8.65
CA ASN A 13 -4.50 -3.06 -7.99
C ASN A 13 -3.68 -3.32 -6.72
N VAL A 14 -4.31 -3.13 -5.55
CA VAL A 14 -3.77 -3.59 -4.27
C VAL A 14 -3.73 -5.11 -4.28
N ARG A 15 -2.54 -5.68 -4.11
CA ARG A 15 -2.34 -7.13 -4.02
C ARG A 15 -2.16 -7.51 -2.57
N SER A 16 -3.01 -8.35 -2.03
CA SER A 16 -2.86 -8.92 -0.68
C SER A 16 -2.63 -10.42 -0.75
N ARG A 17 -1.58 -10.90 -0.07
CA ARG A 17 -1.21 -12.32 -0.01
C ARG A 17 -0.86 -12.74 1.41
N ALA A 18 -1.12 -14.01 1.73
CA ALA A 18 -0.62 -14.63 2.95
C ALA A 18 0.91 -14.70 2.86
N GLU A 19 1.61 -14.07 3.80
CA GLU A 19 3.08 -14.01 3.82
C GLU A 19 3.67 -15.12 4.69
N ARG A 20 3.00 -15.47 5.80
CA ARG A 20 3.43 -16.56 6.66
C ARG A 20 2.24 -17.38 7.12
N LYS A 21 2.44 -18.69 7.15
CA LYS A 21 1.54 -19.68 7.75
C LYS A 21 2.23 -20.33 8.95
N ASP A 22 1.47 -20.71 9.97
CA ASP A 22 1.97 -21.53 11.08
C ASP A 22 2.12 -23.01 10.68
N ALA A 23 2.57 -23.83 11.62
CA ALA A 23 2.75 -25.26 11.43
C ALA A 23 1.42 -25.99 11.14
N GLU A 24 0.30 -25.46 11.64
CA GLU A 24 -1.04 -25.94 11.37
C GLU A 24 -1.63 -25.44 10.03
N GLY A 25 -0.89 -24.63 9.27
CA GLY A 25 -1.28 -24.12 7.95
C GLY A 25 -2.19 -22.88 7.98
N LYS A 26 -2.44 -22.30 9.15
CA LYS A 26 -3.22 -21.07 9.34
C LYS A 26 -2.35 -19.84 9.07
N VAL A 27 -2.93 -18.86 8.40
CA VAL A 27 -2.21 -17.63 8.02
C VAL A 27 -2.00 -16.75 9.26
N VAL A 28 -0.73 -16.54 9.62
CA VAL A 28 -0.32 -15.70 10.75
C VAL A 28 0.07 -14.28 10.34
N SER A 29 0.41 -14.09 9.06
CA SER A 29 0.64 -12.75 8.50
C SER A 29 0.18 -12.61 7.06
N TRP A 30 -0.32 -11.43 6.76
CA TRP A 30 -0.73 -10.96 5.45
C TRP A 30 0.15 -9.81 5.04
N ARG A 31 0.52 -9.77 3.76
CA ARG A 31 1.22 -8.66 3.13
C ARG A 31 0.36 -8.09 2.04
N ALA A 32 0.13 -6.78 2.09
CA ALA A 32 -0.47 -5.99 1.03
C ALA A 32 0.62 -5.18 0.32
N SER A 33 0.54 -5.08 -1.01
CA SER A 33 1.41 -4.21 -1.80
C SER A 33 0.66 -3.48 -2.91
N ALA A 34 1.16 -2.30 -3.26
CA ALA A 34 0.71 -1.48 -4.37
C ALA A 34 1.88 -0.67 -4.94
N TYR A 35 1.81 -0.35 -6.23
CA TYR A 35 2.77 0.55 -6.86
C TYR A 35 2.26 1.99 -6.74
N PHE A 36 3.09 2.87 -6.18
CA PHE A 36 2.79 4.28 -6.06
C PHE A 36 3.75 5.09 -6.90
N ARG A 37 3.22 6.00 -7.73
CA ARG A 37 4.03 6.98 -8.44
C ARG A 37 4.21 8.21 -7.56
N ASP A 38 5.43 8.42 -7.13
CA ASP A 38 5.82 9.56 -6.31
C ASP A 38 5.95 10.83 -7.17
N HIS A 39 6.06 11.99 -6.52
CA HIS A 39 6.14 13.31 -7.17
C HIS A 39 7.38 13.49 -8.04
N ASP A 40 8.47 12.81 -7.69
CA ASP A 40 9.70 12.72 -8.48
C ASP A 40 9.52 11.93 -9.80
N GLY A 41 8.30 11.43 -10.06
CA GLY A 41 7.94 10.68 -11.26
C GLY A 41 8.26 9.19 -11.18
N HIS A 42 8.90 8.73 -10.10
CA HIS A 42 9.30 7.34 -9.93
C HIS A 42 8.18 6.50 -9.30
N THR A 43 7.96 5.33 -9.89
CA THR A 43 7.04 4.33 -9.35
C THR A 43 7.78 3.46 -8.32
N ARG A 44 7.34 3.51 -7.06
CA ARG A 44 7.88 2.71 -5.95
C ARG A 44 6.85 1.68 -5.49
N GLU A 45 7.29 0.45 -5.21
CA GLU A 45 6.44 -0.51 -4.52
C GLU A 45 6.29 -0.10 -3.05
N VAL A 46 5.06 0.00 -2.58
CA VAL A 46 4.72 0.23 -1.17
C VAL A 46 4.13 -1.06 -0.63
N THR A 47 4.64 -1.51 0.51
CA THR A 47 4.17 -2.73 1.16
C THR A 47 3.80 -2.47 2.62
N ALA A 48 2.83 -3.25 3.10
CA ALA A 48 2.45 -3.28 4.50
C ALA A 48 2.09 -4.71 4.92
N SER A 49 2.45 -5.07 6.15
CA SER A 49 2.11 -6.37 6.73
C SER A 49 1.23 -6.22 7.97
N ALA A 50 0.35 -7.20 8.18
CA ALA A 50 -0.51 -7.28 9.35
C ALA A 50 -0.94 -8.73 9.63
N LYS A 51 -1.63 -8.95 10.75
CA LYS A 51 -2.15 -10.27 11.13
C LYS A 51 -3.35 -10.71 10.29
N THR A 52 -4.07 -9.78 9.67
CA THR A 52 -5.24 -10.06 8.83
C THR A 52 -5.14 -9.34 7.49
N LYS A 53 -5.85 -9.87 6.47
CA LYS A 53 -5.89 -9.29 5.12
C LYS A 53 -6.33 -7.83 5.13
N GLY A 54 -7.48 -7.54 5.75
CA GLY A 54 -8.03 -6.18 5.84
C GLY A 54 -7.13 -5.22 6.63
N ALA A 55 -6.45 -5.68 7.69
CA ALA A 55 -5.50 -4.84 8.41
C ALA A 55 -4.25 -4.52 7.58
N ALA A 56 -3.79 -5.45 6.74
CA ALA A 56 -2.65 -5.21 5.85
C ALA A 56 -3.03 -4.20 4.76
N GLU A 57 -4.21 -4.33 4.17
CA GLU A 57 -4.76 -3.38 3.19
C GLU A 57 -4.97 -1.99 3.81
N HIS A 58 -5.57 -1.89 4.99
CA HIS A 58 -5.78 -0.61 5.66
C HIS A 58 -4.44 0.09 5.96
N ARG A 59 -3.45 -0.65 6.51
CA ARG A 59 -2.10 -0.10 6.73
C ARG A 59 -1.42 0.35 5.45
N LEU A 60 -1.60 -0.38 4.36
CA LEU A 60 -1.09 0.02 3.05
C LEU A 60 -1.73 1.34 2.61
N LEU A 61 -3.05 1.44 2.68
CA LEU A 61 -3.79 2.66 2.33
C LEU A 61 -3.34 3.87 3.19
N THR A 62 -3.09 3.68 4.48
CA THR A 62 -2.52 4.73 5.34
C THR A 62 -1.15 5.18 4.84
N LYS A 63 -0.22 4.25 4.56
CA LYS A 63 1.12 4.57 4.03
C LYS A 63 1.04 5.32 2.70
N LEU A 64 0.14 4.91 1.82
CA LEU A 64 -0.12 5.55 0.53
C LEU A 64 -0.64 6.98 0.74
N ARG A 65 -1.62 7.16 1.62
CA ARG A 65 -2.16 8.48 1.98
C ARG A 65 -1.09 9.42 2.52
N ASP A 66 -0.21 8.93 3.40
CA ASP A 66 0.86 9.74 3.98
C ASP A 66 1.87 10.17 2.92
N ARG A 67 2.23 9.27 1.98
CA ARG A 67 3.07 9.63 0.82
C ARG A 67 2.41 10.65 -0.11
N ALA A 68 1.10 10.53 -0.35
CA ALA A 68 0.32 11.53 -1.09
C ALA A 68 0.37 12.92 -0.41
N LYS A 69 0.27 12.97 0.92
CA LYS A 69 0.33 14.23 1.66
C LYS A 69 1.73 14.85 1.62
N ILE A 70 2.78 14.06 1.79
CA ILE A 70 4.17 14.55 1.68
C ILE A 70 4.41 15.18 0.30
N THR A 71 3.86 14.58 -0.75
CA THR A 71 3.90 15.12 -2.12
C THR A 71 3.23 16.50 -2.26
N GLN A 72 2.30 16.90 -1.39
CA GLN A 72 1.59 18.18 -1.48
C GLN A 72 2.33 19.38 -0.86
N TYR A 73 3.39 19.14 -0.09
CA TYR A 73 4.10 20.19 0.68
C TYR A 73 5.57 20.40 0.26
N SER A 74 6.01 19.80 -0.85
CA SER A 74 7.35 20.00 -1.43
C SER A 74 7.27 20.75 -2.75
#